data_AF-A0A3R9WTK7-F1
#
_entry.id   AF-A0A3R9WTK7-F1
#
_cell.length_a   1.000
_cell.length_b   1.000
_cell.length_c   1.000
_cell.angle_alpha   90.00
_cell.angle_beta   90.00
_cell.angle_gamma   90.00
#
_symmetry.space_group_name_H-M   'P 1'
#
loop_
_entity.id
_entity.type
_entity.pdbx_description
1 polymer ?
#
loop_
_entity_poly.entity_id
_entity_poly.type
_entity_poly.pdbx_seq_one_letter_code
_entity_poly.pdbx_strand_id
1 'polypeptide(L)' 'MRDPHTAPPVLAAPASPLPDCPRCAEAPERISWRQRPGEPVVLVFDPCGHRWTSPAPPVLAVTPL' A
#
# COMPACT_ATOMS: atom_id res chain seq x y z
N MET A 1 -6.09 -1.85 45.11
CA MET A 1 -5.31 -1.21 44.03
C MET A 1 -5.28 -2.18 42.86
N ARG A 2 -5.96 -1.88 41.75
CA ARG A 2 -5.92 -2.70 40.53
C ARG A 2 -5.44 -1.78 39.43
N ASP A 3 -4.21 -2.02 39.00
CA ASP A 3 -3.57 -1.29 37.90
C ASP A 3 -4.33 -1.60 36.59
N PRO A 4 -4.55 -0.60 35.72
CA PRO A 4 -5.40 -0.71 34.57
C PRO A 4 -4.60 -1.38 33.46
N HIS A 5 -4.92 -2.63 33.14
CA HIS A 5 -4.57 -3.16 31.84
C HIS A 5 -5.47 -2.49 30.79
N THR A 6 -5.14 -1.23 30.51
CA THR A 6 -5.55 -0.50 29.32
C THR A 6 -5.07 -1.35 28.15
N ALA A 7 -6.01 -2.01 27.49
CA ALA A 7 -5.73 -2.66 26.22
C ALA A 7 -5.05 -1.63 25.31
N PRO A 8 -3.95 -1.97 24.62
CA PRO A 8 -3.37 -1.07 23.65
C PRO A 8 -4.48 -0.66 22.67
N PRO A 9 -4.54 0.61 22.26
CA PRO A 9 -5.53 1.04 21.29
C PRO A 9 -5.38 0.12 20.07
N VAL A 10 -6.48 -0.53 19.69
CA VAL A 10 -6.54 -1.31 18.46
C VAL A 10 -6.25 -0.30 17.36
N LEU A 11 -5.02 -0.33 16.83
CA LEU A 11 -4.68 0.42 15.64
C LEU A 11 -5.69 -0.02 14.59
N ALA A 12 -6.50 0.92 14.10
CA ALA A 12 -7.45 0.62 13.04
C ALA A 12 -6.68 -0.10 11.93
N ALA A 13 -7.18 -1.26 11.51
CA ALA A 13 -6.62 -1.95 10.36
C ALA A 13 -6.54 -0.94 9.21
N PRO A 14 -5.43 -0.86 8.46
CA PRO A 14 -5.34 0.06 7.34
C PRO A 14 -6.54 -0.19 6.43
N ALA A 15 -7.22 0.90 6.03
CA ALA A 15 -8.53 0.87 5.37
C ALA A 15 -8.54 0.07 4.05
N SER A 16 -7.36 -0.27 3.51
CA SER A 16 -7.13 -1.36 2.58
C SER A 16 -5.62 -1.66 2.54
N PRO A 17 -5.20 -2.88 2.21
CA PRO A 17 -3.78 -3.20 2.06
C PRO A 17 -3.13 -2.52 0.83
N LEU A 18 -3.94 -2.00 -0.09
CA LEU A 18 -3.49 -1.34 -1.31
C LEU A 18 -3.60 0.19 -1.18
N PRO A 19 -2.60 0.96 -1.63
CA PRO A 19 -2.68 2.42 -1.69
C PRO A 19 -3.69 2.90 -2.74
N ASP A 20 -4.30 4.06 -2.49
CA ASP A 20 -5.21 4.70 -3.44
C ASP A 20 -4.50 5.13 -4.72
N CYS A 21 -5.25 5.17 -5.83
CA CYS A 21 -4.74 5.73 -7.07
C CYS A 21 -4.51 7.24 -6.91
N PRO A 22 -3.30 7.79 -7.15
CA PRO A 22 -3.02 9.22 -6.96
C PRO A 22 -3.78 10.15 -7.93
N ARG A 23 -4.41 9.59 -8.96
CA ARG A 23 -5.23 10.33 -9.93
C ARG A 23 -6.70 10.37 -9.55
N CYS A 24 -7.24 9.22 -9.13
CA CYS A 24 -8.67 9.07 -8.83
C CYS A 24 -8.98 9.31 -7.34
N ALA A 25 -7.97 9.18 -6.47
CA ALA A 25 -8.10 9.12 -5.01
C ALA A 25 -9.07 8.01 -4.54
N GLU A 26 -9.25 6.98 -5.37
CA GLU A 26 -10.08 5.82 -5.09
C GLU A 26 -9.20 4.59 -4.85
N ALA A 27 -9.72 3.70 -3.99
CA ALA A 27 -9.10 2.43 -3.69
C ALA A 27 -9.13 1.52 -4.93
N PRO A 28 -7.97 1.09 -5.46
CA PRO A 28 -7.92 0.20 -6.59
C PRO A 28 -8.36 -1.21 -6.19
N GLU A 29 -8.96 -1.94 -7.13
CA GLU A 29 -9.25 -3.37 -6.95
C GLU A 29 -7.96 -4.20 -7.06
N ARG A 30 -7.03 -3.75 -7.91
CA ARG A 30 -5.76 -4.42 -8.15
C ARG A 30 -4.69 -3.40 -8.53
N ILE A 31 -3.48 -3.65 -8.03
CA ILE A 31 -2.28 -2.93 -8.48
C ILE A 31 -1.33 -3.94 -9.11
N SER A 32 -1.05 -3.78 -10.39
CA SER A 32 -0.04 -4.55 -11.11
C SER A 32 1.26 -3.75 -11.19
N TRP A 33 2.41 -4.37 -10.94
CA TRP A 33 3.70 -3.67 -11.06
C TRP A 33 4.69 -4.40 -11.96
N ARG A 34 5.63 -3.64 -12.52
CA ARG A 34 6.79 -4.15 -13.25
C ARG A 34 8.04 -3.40 -12.81
N GLN A 35 9.10 -4.15 -12.52
CA GLN A 35 10.42 -3.66 -12.22
C GLN A 35 11.43 -4.32 -13.16
N ARG A 36 12.35 -3.54 -13.71
CA ARG A 36 13.51 -4.02 -14.47
C ARG A 36 14.77 -3.35 -13.94
N PRO A 37 15.93 -4.02 -13.94
CA PRO A 37 17.18 -3.39 -13.54
C PRO A 37 17.47 -2.13 -14.36
N GLY A 38 17.74 -1.01 -13.68
CA GLY A 38 18.03 0.28 -14.33
C GLY A 38 16.81 1.05 -14.85
N GLU A 39 15.59 0.52 -14.72
CA GLU A 39 14.35 1.22 -15.09
C GLU A 39 13.53 1.61 -13.84
N PRO A 40 12.77 2.72 -13.89
CA PRO A 40 11.80 3.05 -12.86
C PRO A 40 10.73 1.97 -12.69
N VAL A 41 10.19 1.83 -11.49
CA VAL A 41 9.09 0.91 -11.23
C VAL A 41 7.80 1.50 -11.77
N VAL A 42 7.08 0.69 -12.54
CA VAL A 42 5.77 1.07 -13.09
C VAL A 42 4.68 0.37 -12.31
N LEU A 43 3.73 1.14 -11.80
CA LEU A 43 2.52 0.70 -11.11
C LEU A 43 1.30 1.01 -11.99
N VAL A 44 0.41 0.05 -12.14
CA VAL A 44 -0.84 0.16 -12.90
C VAL A 44 -2.00 -0.10 -11.95
N PHE A 45 -2.91 0.87 -11.84
CA PHE A 45 -4.07 0.82 -10.97
C PHE A 45 -5.30 0.40 -11.79
N ASP A 46 -5.89 -0.75 -11.47
CA ASP A 46 -7.15 -1.20 -12.05
C ASP A 46 -8.34 -0.79 -11.15
N PRO A 47 -9.49 -0.41 -11.72
CA PRO A 47 -9.84 -0.45 -13.15
C PRO A 47 -9.49 0.83 -13.94
N CYS A 48 -9.06 1.92 -13.27
CA CYS A 48 -8.85 3.21 -13.93
C CYS A 48 -7.72 3.25 -14.97
N GLY A 49 -6.84 2.24 -14.97
CA GLY A 49 -5.72 2.10 -15.91
C GLY A 49 -4.59 3.10 -15.72
N HIS A 50 -4.62 3.88 -14.63
CA HIS A 50 -3.61 4.91 -14.38
C HIS A 50 -2.23 4.27 -14.18
N ARG A 51 -1.22 4.85 -14.85
CA ARG A 51 0.18 4.42 -14.77
C ARG A 51 0.97 5.42 -13.95
N TRP A 52 1.54 4.95 -12.85
CA TRP A 52 2.43 5.75 -12.01
C TRP A 52 3.83 5.17 -12.03
N THR A 53 4.83 6.04 -12.18
CA THR A 53 6.24 5.65 -12.22
C THR A 53 6.95 6.15 -10.97
N SER A 54 7.53 5.22 -10.21
CA SER A 54 8.38 5.54 -9.07
C SER A 54 9.84 5.32 -9.43
N PRO A 55 10.73 6.31 -9.23
CA PRO A 55 12.17 6.11 -9.38
C PRO A 55 12.75 5.21 -8.27
N ALA A 56 12.07 5.13 -7.12
CA ALA A 56 12.47 4.26 -6.02
C ALA A 56 11.79 2.89 -6.14
N PRO A 57 12.51 1.79 -5.85
CA PRO A 57 11.90 0.47 -5.74
C PRO A 57 10.87 0.46 -4.60
N PRO A 58 9.72 -0.24 -4.76
CA PRO A 58 8.75 -0.37 -3.68
C PRO A 58 9.40 -1.09 -2.50
N VAL A 59 9.25 -0.53 -1.30
CA VAL A 59 9.67 -1.20 -0.07
C VAL A 59 8.62 -2.26 0.26
N LEU A 60 8.96 -3.53 0.02
CA LEU A 60 8.12 -4.65 0.43
C LEU A 60 8.31 -4.87 1.94
N ALA A 61 7.33 -4.47 2.74
CA ALA A 61 7.28 -4.84 4.14
C ALA A 61 6.73 -6.27 4.25
N VAL A 62 7.53 -7.20 4.76
CA VAL A 62 7.07 -8.55 5.11
C VAL A 62 6.59 -8.49 6.56
N THR A 63 5.28 -8.64 6.76
CA THR A 63 4.73 -8.78 8.11
C THR A 63 4.86 -10.25 8.52
N PRO A 64 5.62 -10.59 9.58
CA PRO A 64 5.63 -11.95 10.10
C PRO A 64 4.23 -12.30 10.61
N LEU A 65 3.76 -13.50 10.24
CA LEU A 65 2.49 -14.09 10.70
C LEU A 65 2.63 -14.64 12.12
#